data_AF-A0AAE0DQ64-F1
#
_entry.id   AF-A0AAE0DQ64-F1
#
_cell.length_a   1.000
_cell.length_b   1.000
_cell.length_c   1.000
_cell.angle_alpha   90.00
_cell.angle_beta   90.00
_cell.angle_gamma   90.00
#
_symmetry.space_group_name_H-M   'P 1'
#
loop_
_entity.id
_entity.type
_entity.pdbx_description
1 polymer ?
#
loop_
_entity_poly.entity_id
_entity_poly.type
_entity_poly.pdbx_seq_one_letter_code
_entity_poly.pdbx_strand_id
1 'polypeptide(L)'
;MVLTSLDSPLSQNSAMDDNPSKAAEMLPEPDKQELPERSKPSKPKKEKATKPAKAPKGPMPPKTKREAAPAPNDSDSMFKVGFLADVHQERPSARVVTRFPPEPNGYLHIGHSKAIAINFGFARYHSGDCYLRFDDTNPAGEKKEFDDSIEETVRWLGFTPKRITHSSDNFDRLYELAEVLIEKDGAYVCHCNSELLRCLS
;
A
#
# COMPACT_ATOMS: atom_id res chain seq x y z
N MET A 1 52.71 -57.21 9.71
CA MET A 1 54.00 -56.74 10.26
C MET A 1 54.02 -55.23 10.11
N VAL A 2 53.99 -54.35 11.11
CA VAL A 2 54.09 -54.35 12.59
C VAL A 2 53.42 -52.99 12.98
N LEU A 3 52.26 -52.94 13.64
CA LEU A 3 52.01 -52.83 15.10
C LEU A 3 52.82 -51.75 15.87
N THR A 4 52.10 -50.81 16.50
CA THR A 4 52.25 -50.17 17.84
C THR A 4 51.49 -48.83 17.78
N SER A 5 50.34 -48.57 18.42
CA SER A 5 49.81 -48.83 19.77
C SER A 5 50.53 -48.04 20.87
N LEU A 6 49.77 -47.15 21.53
CA LEU A 6 49.68 -46.83 22.98
C LEU A 6 48.94 -45.46 23.12
N ASP A 7 47.61 -45.45 23.37
CA ASP A 7 46.91 -45.39 24.68
C ASP A 7 47.05 -44.05 25.43
N SER A 8 45.99 -43.21 25.50
CA SER A 8 44.91 -43.13 26.55
C SER A 8 45.38 -42.43 27.85
N PRO A 9 44.53 -41.82 28.73
CA PRO A 9 43.07 -41.97 28.91
C PRO A 9 42.27 -40.62 28.97
N LEU A 10 40.96 -40.54 28.69
CA LEU A 10 39.78 -41.02 29.43
C LEU A 10 39.45 -40.22 30.72
N SER A 11 38.38 -39.42 30.66
CA SER A 11 37.43 -39.11 31.76
C SER A 11 36.26 -38.32 31.14
N GLN A 12 35.21 -38.99 30.63
CA GLN A 12 33.97 -39.36 31.33
C GLN A 12 33.17 -38.17 31.91
N ASN A 13 32.01 -37.91 31.31
CA ASN A 13 30.67 -37.94 31.95
C ASN A 13 29.64 -37.33 30.98
N SER A 14 28.86 -38.17 30.31
CA SER A 14 27.53 -38.67 30.71
C SER A 14 26.41 -37.70 30.35
N ALA A 15 25.61 -38.12 29.37
CA ALA A 15 24.29 -37.58 29.07
C ALA A 15 23.40 -37.54 30.32
N MET A 16 22.57 -36.50 30.46
CA MET A 16 21.19 -36.57 30.99
C MET A 16 20.51 -35.18 31.05
N ASP A 17 19.29 -35.17 30.49
CA ASP A 17 18.08 -34.45 30.92
C ASP A 17 17.84 -32.97 30.58
N ASP A 18 16.82 -32.79 29.73
CA ASP A 18 15.90 -31.66 29.62
C ASP A 18 15.29 -31.26 30.98
N ASN A 19 15.34 -29.97 31.35
CA ASN A 19 14.21 -29.25 31.99
C ASN A 19 14.45 -27.72 32.03
N PRO A 20 13.59 -26.88 31.40
CA PRO A 20 13.72 -25.43 31.40
C PRO A 20 12.94 -24.83 32.58
N SER A 21 13.59 -24.62 33.72
CA SER A 21 13.04 -23.77 34.79
C SER A 21 14.13 -23.34 35.76
N LYS A 22 14.83 -22.24 35.43
CA LYS A 22 15.51 -21.30 36.35
C LYS A 22 16.37 -20.32 35.56
N ALA A 23 15.76 -19.23 35.13
CA ALA A 23 16.46 -17.99 34.79
C ALA A 23 15.48 -16.82 34.99
N ALA A 24 15.04 -16.66 36.24
CA ALA A 24 14.30 -15.49 36.67
C ALA A 24 15.13 -14.82 37.77
N GLU A 25 15.99 -13.89 37.39
CA GLU A 25 16.33 -12.74 38.23
C GLU A 25 17.14 -11.68 37.46
N MET A 26 16.79 -10.43 37.76
CA MET A 26 17.59 -9.21 37.61
C MET A 26 17.67 -8.56 36.23
N LEU A 27 16.66 -7.73 35.93
CA LEU A 27 16.87 -6.46 35.22
C LEU A 27 16.31 -5.32 36.09
N PRO A 28 17.06 -4.22 36.31
CA PRO A 28 16.62 -3.11 37.17
C PRO A 28 15.60 -2.22 36.44
N GLU A 29 14.56 -1.79 37.16
CA GLU A 29 13.59 -0.82 36.64
C GLU A 29 14.20 0.59 36.50
N PRO A 30 13.92 1.35 35.43
CA PRO A 30 14.45 2.68 35.27
C PRO A 30 13.62 3.75 36.00
N ASP A 31 14.35 4.68 36.60
CA ASP A 31 13.91 5.86 37.35
C ASP A 31 12.89 6.74 36.60
N LYS A 32 11.85 7.18 37.33
CA LYS A 32 10.89 8.19 36.85
C LYS A 32 11.51 9.59 36.95
N GLN A 33 11.98 10.13 35.84
CA GLN A 33 12.28 11.55 35.72
C GLN A 33 11.15 12.27 34.96
N GLU A 34 10.48 13.19 35.66
CA GLU A 34 9.40 14.03 35.14
C GLU A 34 9.92 15.02 34.08
N LEU A 35 9.27 15.05 32.91
CA LEU A 35 9.52 16.01 31.84
C LEU A 35 8.62 17.26 32.00
N PRO A 36 9.12 18.48 31.76
CA PRO A 36 8.38 19.71 32.02
C PRO A 36 7.28 20.00 30.97
N GLU A 37 6.20 20.63 31.46
CA GLU A 37 4.96 20.98 30.77
C GLU A 37 5.16 21.93 29.57
N ARG A 38 4.47 21.66 28.46
CA ARG A 38 4.56 22.42 27.18
C ARG A 38 3.53 23.56 27.17
N SER A 39 4.01 24.80 27.13
CA SER A 39 3.18 26.02 27.09
C SER A 39 2.45 26.25 25.76
N LYS A 40 1.17 26.66 25.83
CA LYS A 40 0.27 26.99 24.71
C LYS A 40 0.68 28.30 23.99
N PRO A 41 0.58 28.41 22.65
CA PRO A 41 0.87 29.65 21.94
C PRO A 41 -0.30 30.65 21.97
N SER A 42 0.03 31.91 22.26
CA SER A 42 -0.88 33.07 22.31
C SER A 42 -0.98 33.79 20.95
N LYS A 43 -2.21 34.25 20.62
CA LYS A 43 -2.53 35.08 19.44
C LYS A 43 -1.99 36.51 19.58
N PRO A 44 -1.48 37.14 18.51
CA PRO A 44 -1.40 38.60 18.42
C PRO A 44 -2.59 39.19 17.64
N LYS A 45 -3.02 40.38 18.09
CA LYS A 45 -4.13 41.20 17.58
C LYS A 45 -3.73 42.03 16.34
N LYS A 46 -4.77 42.45 15.60
CA LYS A 46 -4.78 43.40 14.46
C LYS A 46 -4.17 44.77 14.79
N GLU A 47 -3.48 45.35 13.80
CA GLU A 47 -3.37 46.79 13.58
C GLU A 47 -3.59 47.14 12.09
N LYS A 48 -3.96 48.40 11.83
CA LYS A 48 -4.73 48.87 10.66
C LYS A 48 -3.97 49.96 9.89
N ALA A 49 -4.27 50.02 8.58
CA ALA A 49 -4.06 51.12 7.60
C ALA A 49 -2.69 51.14 6.88
N THR A 50 -2.54 51.43 5.58
CA THR A 50 -3.24 52.35 4.63
C THR A 50 -3.04 51.92 3.15
N LYS A 51 -3.93 52.36 2.23
CA LYS A 51 -3.83 52.21 0.74
C LYS A 51 -2.76 53.15 0.13
N PRO A 52 -2.26 52.87 -1.09
CA PRO A 52 -2.72 53.66 -2.25
C PRO A 52 -2.82 52.95 -3.63
N ALA A 53 -3.75 53.47 -4.45
CA ALA A 53 -3.76 53.67 -5.93
C ALA A 53 -3.68 52.48 -6.94
N LYS A 54 -4.04 52.77 -8.20
CA LYS A 54 -4.80 51.94 -9.17
C LYS A 54 -4.09 51.82 -10.53
N ALA A 55 -4.33 50.67 -11.20
CA ALA A 55 -4.27 50.36 -12.66
C ALA A 55 -2.87 50.13 -13.30
N PRO A 56 -2.74 49.35 -14.41
CA PRO A 56 -3.79 48.91 -15.35
C PRO A 56 -3.89 47.39 -15.63
N LYS A 57 -4.96 47.03 -16.34
CA LYS A 57 -5.44 45.70 -16.71
C LYS A 57 -4.55 45.04 -17.78
N GLY A 58 -4.03 43.85 -17.49
CA GLY A 58 -3.51 42.89 -18.47
C GLY A 58 -4.54 41.78 -18.76
N PRO A 59 -4.48 41.11 -19.92
CA PRO A 59 -5.61 40.34 -20.47
C PRO A 59 -5.89 39.06 -19.69
N MET A 60 -7.19 38.75 -19.55
CA MET A 60 -7.70 37.50 -18.98
C MET A 60 -7.07 36.27 -19.66
N PRO A 61 -6.71 35.21 -18.90
CA PRO A 61 -6.42 33.92 -19.50
C PRO A 61 -7.69 33.40 -20.22
N PRO A 62 -7.54 32.66 -21.33
CA PRO A 62 -8.64 32.31 -22.20
C PRO A 62 -9.66 31.44 -21.46
N LYS A 63 -10.94 31.79 -21.62
CA LYS A 63 -12.09 31.07 -21.08
C LYS A 63 -12.06 29.63 -21.58
N THR A 64 -11.72 28.69 -20.71
CA THR A 64 -11.97 27.26 -20.93
C THR A 64 -13.47 27.12 -21.20
N LYS A 65 -13.81 26.59 -22.38
CA LYS A 65 -15.19 26.24 -22.73
C LYS A 65 -15.68 25.28 -21.66
N ARG A 66 -16.61 25.74 -20.82
CA ARG A 66 -17.33 24.86 -19.88
C ARG A 66 -18.18 23.94 -20.75
N GLU A 67 -17.75 22.69 -20.84
CA GLU A 67 -18.42 21.65 -21.62
C GLU A 67 -19.88 21.52 -21.16
N ALA A 68 -20.76 21.28 -22.14
CA ALA A 68 -22.19 21.18 -21.93
C ALA A 68 -22.52 20.12 -20.87
N ALA A 69 -23.55 20.38 -20.05
CA ALA A 69 -24.03 19.41 -19.08
C ALA A 69 -24.31 18.06 -19.78
N PRO A 70 -23.82 16.93 -19.23
CA PRO A 70 -24.01 15.63 -19.87
C PRO A 70 -25.50 15.31 -19.97
N ALA A 71 -25.89 14.66 -21.08
CA ALA A 71 -27.24 14.20 -21.28
C ALA A 71 -27.65 13.25 -20.12
N PRO A 72 -28.93 13.24 -19.69
CA PRO A 72 -29.35 12.57 -18.46
C PRO A 72 -29.13 11.04 -18.42
N ASN A 73 -28.70 10.40 -19.52
CA ASN A 73 -28.43 8.95 -19.61
C ASN A 73 -27.07 8.62 -20.26
N ASP A 74 -26.10 9.53 -20.23
CA ASP A 74 -24.76 9.24 -20.75
C ASP A 74 -23.99 8.32 -19.78
N SER A 75 -23.77 7.07 -20.16
CA SER A 75 -23.00 6.08 -19.38
C SER A 75 -21.58 6.57 -19.07
N ASP A 76 -21.03 7.42 -19.94
CA ASP A 76 -19.66 7.90 -19.86
C ASP A 76 -19.56 9.26 -19.16
N SER A 77 -20.68 9.80 -18.68
CA SER A 77 -20.72 11.08 -17.96
C SER A 77 -19.74 11.11 -16.79
N MET A 78 -19.55 9.98 -16.11
CA MET A 78 -18.61 9.86 -14.99
C MET A 78 -17.13 10.06 -15.38
N PHE A 79 -16.79 9.95 -16.66
CA PHE A 79 -15.42 10.13 -17.18
C PHE A 79 -15.24 11.46 -17.93
N LYS A 80 -16.34 12.08 -18.37
CA LYS A 80 -16.35 13.39 -19.04
C LYS A 80 -16.29 14.56 -18.07
N VAL A 81 -16.96 14.43 -16.93
CA VAL A 81 -17.09 15.52 -15.96
C VAL A 81 -16.84 15.03 -14.53
N GLY A 82 -16.37 15.95 -13.67
CA GLY A 82 -16.13 15.68 -12.27
C GLY A 82 -14.79 14.99 -12.01
N PHE A 83 -14.69 14.31 -10.87
CA PHE A 83 -13.42 13.87 -10.29
C PHE A 83 -12.54 13.05 -11.23
N LEU A 84 -13.09 12.08 -11.97
CA LEU A 84 -12.26 11.24 -12.85
C LEU A 84 -11.73 12.01 -14.07
N ALA A 85 -12.49 12.99 -14.56
CA ALA A 85 -12.02 13.89 -15.62
C ALA A 85 -10.90 14.79 -15.09
N ASP A 86 -11.06 15.34 -13.88
CA ASP A 86 -10.07 16.19 -13.23
C ASP A 86 -8.74 15.44 -13.00
N VAL A 87 -8.81 14.19 -12.52
CA VAL A 87 -7.62 13.33 -12.33
C VAL A 87 -6.83 13.15 -13.63
N HIS A 88 -7.50 12.96 -14.77
CA HIS A 88 -6.81 12.82 -16.06
C HIS A 88 -6.19 14.15 -16.53
N GLN A 89 -6.85 15.27 -16.25
CA GLN A 89 -6.36 16.61 -16.62
C GLN A 89 -5.15 17.02 -15.78
N GLU A 90 -5.14 16.69 -14.48
CA GLU A 90 -4.02 16.98 -13.58
C GLU A 90 -2.78 16.13 -13.90
N ARG A 91 -3.00 14.88 -14.34
CA ARG A 91 -1.92 13.94 -14.67
C ARG A 91 -2.19 13.27 -16.03
N PRO A 92 -1.99 14.00 -17.13
CA PRO A 92 -2.21 13.44 -18.46
C PRO A 92 -1.19 12.35 -18.73
N SER A 93 -1.69 11.16 -19.08
CA SER A 93 -0.87 10.02 -19.50
C SER A 93 -1.09 9.78 -21.00
N ALA A 94 0.00 9.57 -21.75
CA ALA A 94 -0.10 9.20 -23.18
C ALA A 94 -0.91 7.93 -23.41
N ARG A 95 -0.91 7.02 -22.42
CA ARG A 95 -1.70 5.80 -22.41
C ARG A 95 -2.23 5.56 -21.00
N VAL A 96 -3.55 5.51 -20.85
CA VAL A 96 -4.17 5.18 -19.56
C VAL A 96 -3.95 3.70 -19.26
N VAL A 97 -3.40 3.42 -18.07
CA VAL A 97 -3.23 2.07 -17.55
C VAL A 97 -3.83 2.00 -16.16
N THR A 98 -4.87 1.19 -16.00
CA THR A 98 -5.53 0.93 -14.72
C THR A 98 -5.34 -0.51 -14.29
N ARG A 99 -5.70 -0.82 -13.04
CA ARG A 99 -5.72 -2.20 -12.55
C ARG A 99 -6.90 -2.40 -11.61
N PHE A 100 -7.51 -3.57 -11.66
CA PHE A 100 -8.42 -4.05 -10.63
C PHE A 100 -7.68 -5.10 -9.81
N PRO A 101 -7.34 -4.81 -8.53
CA PRO A 101 -6.58 -5.72 -7.69
C PRO A 101 -7.42 -6.42 -6.61
N PRO A 102 -8.23 -7.45 -6.94
CA PRO A 102 -8.98 -8.20 -5.94
C PRO A 102 -8.07 -9.16 -5.16
N GLU A 103 -8.36 -9.34 -3.88
CA GLU A 103 -7.79 -10.42 -3.08
C GLU A 103 -8.52 -11.74 -3.41
N PRO A 104 -7.80 -12.83 -3.72
CA PRO A 104 -8.40 -14.12 -4.10
C PRO A 104 -8.82 -14.97 -2.88
N ASN A 105 -9.39 -14.33 -1.85
CA ASN A 105 -9.79 -14.98 -0.60
C ASN A 105 -11.31 -15.09 -0.41
N GLY A 106 -12.11 -14.62 -1.38
CA GLY A 106 -13.56 -14.65 -1.30
C GLY A 106 -14.26 -14.20 -2.58
N TYR A 107 -15.59 -14.34 -2.59
CA TYR A 107 -16.42 -13.94 -3.72
C TYR A 107 -16.63 -12.42 -3.80
N LEU A 108 -16.67 -11.91 -5.04
CA LEU A 108 -16.99 -10.51 -5.27
C LEU A 108 -18.45 -10.22 -4.93
N HIS A 109 -18.67 -9.28 -4.00
CA HIS A 109 -19.98 -8.67 -3.77
C HIS A 109 -20.19 -7.40 -4.63
N ILE A 110 -21.41 -6.85 -4.60
CA ILE A 110 -21.84 -5.66 -5.37
C ILE A 110 -20.94 -4.42 -5.21
N GLY A 111 -20.23 -4.31 -4.10
CA GLY A 111 -19.28 -3.22 -3.87
C GLY A 111 -18.13 -3.23 -4.88
N HIS A 112 -17.70 -4.42 -5.30
CA HIS A 112 -16.66 -4.59 -6.31
C HIS A 112 -17.13 -4.16 -7.70
N SER A 113 -18.43 -4.23 -8.01
CA SER A 113 -18.96 -3.79 -9.30
C SER A 113 -18.63 -2.34 -9.59
N LYS A 114 -18.62 -1.47 -8.56
CA LYS A 114 -18.21 -0.07 -8.69
C LYS A 114 -16.71 0.05 -9.02
N ALA A 115 -15.86 -0.71 -8.33
CA ALA A 115 -14.42 -0.71 -8.59
C ALA A 115 -14.10 -1.23 -9.99
N ILE A 116 -14.78 -2.28 -10.45
CA ILE A 116 -14.65 -2.82 -11.81
C ILE A 116 -15.09 -1.75 -12.82
N ALA A 117 -16.28 -1.16 -12.65
CA ALA A 117 -16.80 -0.15 -13.57
C ALA A 117 -15.87 1.07 -13.67
N ILE A 118 -15.30 1.53 -12.55
CA ILE A 118 -14.35 2.64 -12.56
C ILE A 118 -13.06 2.25 -13.27
N ASN A 119 -12.39 1.16 -12.88
CA ASN A 119 -11.07 0.82 -13.41
C ASN A 119 -11.12 0.44 -14.90
N PHE A 120 -12.02 -0.48 -15.26
CA PHE A 120 -12.16 -0.93 -16.64
C PHE A 120 -12.86 0.11 -17.53
N GLY A 121 -13.87 0.80 -16.99
CA GLY A 121 -14.57 1.86 -17.73
C GLY A 121 -13.66 3.06 -18.02
N PHE A 122 -12.84 3.48 -17.07
CA PHE A 122 -11.89 4.58 -17.28
C PHE A 122 -10.84 4.24 -18.34
N ALA A 123 -10.27 3.02 -18.29
CA ALA A 123 -9.37 2.56 -19.33
C ALA A 123 -10.08 2.49 -20.70
N ARG A 124 -11.29 1.91 -20.76
CA ARG A 124 -12.06 1.81 -22.01
C ARG A 124 -12.36 3.19 -22.61
N TYR A 125 -12.80 4.15 -21.80
CA TYR A 125 -13.14 5.50 -22.23
C TYR A 125 -11.93 6.22 -22.84
N HIS A 126 -10.75 6.07 -22.24
CA HIS A 126 -9.51 6.67 -22.72
C HIS A 126 -8.72 5.79 -23.70
N SER A 127 -9.32 4.71 -24.23
CA SER A 127 -8.63 3.75 -25.13
C SER A 127 -7.33 3.17 -24.54
N GLY A 128 -7.30 2.99 -23.23
CA GLY A 128 -6.20 2.45 -22.44
C GLY A 128 -6.31 0.94 -22.16
N ASP A 129 -5.44 0.47 -21.27
CA ASP A 129 -5.42 -0.92 -20.80
C ASP A 129 -5.85 -1.01 -19.33
N CYS A 130 -6.59 -2.06 -18.98
CA CYS A 130 -6.84 -2.43 -17.58
C CYS A 130 -6.30 -3.83 -17.31
N TYR A 131 -5.52 -3.97 -16.25
CA TYR A 131 -4.98 -5.24 -15.77
C TYR A 131 -5.90 -5.83 -14.69
N LEU A 132 -6.15 -7.13 -14.75
CA LEU A 132 -6.68 -7.87 -13.61
C LEU A 132 -5.50 -8.39 -12.82
N ARG A 133 -5.30 -7.90 -11.60
CA ARG A 133 -4.14 -8.28 -10.79
C ARG A 133 -4.57 -8.97 -9.52
N PHE A 134 -4.43 -10.28 -9.43
CA PHE A 134 -4.72 -10.98 -8.18
C PHE A 134 -3.74 -10.56 -7.09
N ASP A 135 -4.26 -10.14 -5.95
CA ASP A 135 -3.45 -9.74 -4.80
C ASP A 135 -3.22 -10.94 -3.87
N ASP A 136 -2.40 -11.88 -4.34
CA ASP A 136 -2.07 -13.17 -3.75
C ASP A 136 -0.90 -13.10 -2.75
N THR A 137 -0.78 -11.99 -2.03
CA THR A 137 0.28 -11.81 -1.03
C THR A 137 0.11 -12.68 0.22
N ASN A 138 -1.07 -13.27 0.42
CA ASN A 138 -1.39 -14.14 1.54
C ASN A 138 -1.58 -15.61 1.10
N PRO A 139 -0.61 -16.50 1.36
CA PRO A 139 -0.66 -17.89 0.90
C PRO A 139 -1.74 -18.73 1.60
N ALA A 140 -2.32 -18.28 2.72
CA ALA A 140 -3.28 -19.07 3.50
C ALA A 140 -4.73 -18.97 3.00
N GLY A 141 -5.06 -17.93 2.22
CA GLY A 141 -6.43 -17.63 1.80
C GLY A 141 -6.74 -17.92 0.34
N GLU A 142 -5.73 -18.24 -0.46
CA GLU A 142 -5.85 -18.37 -1.91
C GLU A 142 -6.51 -19.70 -2.29
N LYS A 143 -7.53 -19.62 -3.13
CA LYS A 143 -8.11 -20.80 -3.78
C LYS A 143 -8.47 -20.47 -5.22
N LYS A 144 -8.16 -21.41 -6.10
CA LYS A 144 -8.50 -21.34 -7.52
C LYS A 144 -10.00 -21.06 -7.79
N GLU A 145 -10.89 -21.53 -6.91
CA GLU A 145 -12.33 -21.27 -7.03
C GLU A 145 -12.68 -19.77 -7.00
N PHE A 146 -11.91 -18.97 -6.25
CA PHE A 146 -12.13 -17.52 -6.16
C PHE A 146 -11.58 -16.81 -7.40
N ASP A 147 -10.41 -17.21 -7.89
CA ASP A 147 -9.84 -16.65 -9.13
C ASP A 147 -10.78 -16.82 -10.32
N ASP A 148 -11.27 -18.05 -10.50
CA ASP A 148 -12.17 -18.39 -11.60
C ASP A 148 -13.48 -17.59 -11.49
N SER A 149 -14.03 -17.43 -10.28
CA SER A 149 -15.24 -16.64 -10.04
C SER A 149 -15.05 -15.14 -10.27
N ILE A 150 -13.88 -14.60 -9.88
CA ILE A 150 -13.51 -13.21 -10.11
C ILE A 150 -13.40 -12.94 -11.62
N GLU A 151 -12.69 -13.81 -12.36
CA GLU A 151 -12.58 -13.69 -13.82
C GLU A 151 -13.94 -13.76 -14.51
N GLU A 152 -14.79 -14.71 -14.11
CA GLU A 152 -16.14 -14.87 -14.63
C GLU A 152 -16.97 -13.61 -14.37
N THR A 153 -16.92 -13.04 -13.16
CA THR A 153 -17.65 -11.82 -12.82
C THR A 153 -17.21 -10.63 -13.67
N VAL A 154 -15.90 -10.47 -13.90
CA VAL A 154 -15.36 -9.40 -14.75
C VAL A 154 -15.85 -9.56 -16.20
N ARG A 155 -15.82 -10.78 -16.73
CA ARG A 155 -16.34 -11.10 -18.07
C ARG A 155 -17.86 -10.90 -18.16
N TRP A 156 -18.59 -11.29 -17.13
CA TRP A 156 -20.05 -11.16 -17.03
C TRP A 156 -20.51 -9.69 -17.07
N LEU A 157 -19.74 -8.80 -16.43
CA LEU A 157 -19.96 -7.35 -16.49
C LEU A 157 -19.58 -6.72 -17.84
N GLY A 158 -19.11 -7.52 -18.81
CA GLY A 158 -18.78 -7.08 -20.16
C GLY A 158 -17.39 -6.46 -20.31
N PHE A 159 -16.49 -6.71 -19.35
CA PHE A 159 -15.11 -6.24 -19.42
C PHE A 159 -14.15 -7.39 -19.73
N THR A 160 -13.03 -7.07 -20.38
CA THR A 160 -11.96 -8.04 -20.68
C THR A 160 -10.64 -7.44 -20.24
N PRO A 161 -9.91 -8.07 -19.30
CA PRO A 161 -8.61 -7.59 -18.89
C PRO A 161 -7.60 -7.72 -20.03
N LYS A 162 -6.68 -6.75 -20.10
CA LYS A 162 -5.58 -6.78 -21.06
C LYS A 162 -4.64 -7.95 -20.79
N ARG A 163 -4.32 -8.15 -19.51
CA ARG A 163 -3.51 -9.24 -18.96
C ARG A 163 -3.99 -9.53 -17.54
N ILE A 164 -3.77 -10.78 -17.15
CA ILE A 164 -3.92 -11.27 -15.79
C ILE A 164 -2.52 -11.39 -15.22
N THR A 165 -2.30 -10.85 -14.03
CA THR A 165 -0.99 -10.80 -13.35
C THR A 165 -1.18 -11.08 -11.88
N HIS A 166 -0.15 -11.54 -11.18
CA HIS A 166 -0.20 -11.77 -9.74
C HIS A 166 0.72 -10.80 -9.01
N SER A 167 0.41 -10.51 -7.75
CA SER A 167 1.32 -9.77 -6.87
C SER A 167 2.58 -10.60 -6.62
N SER A 168 2.44 -11.92 -6.48
CA SER A 168 3.53 -12.87 -6.26
C SER A 168 4.57 -12.93 -7.39
N ASP A 169 4.16 -12.69 -8.64
CA ASP A 169 5.07 -12.60 -9.80
C ASP A 169 6.20 -11.57 -9.58
N ASN A 170 6.02 -10.62 -8.65
CA ASN A 170 6.96 -9.54 -8.37
C ASN A 170 7.74 -9.73 -7.05
N PHE A 171 7.62 -10.86 -6.34
CA PHE A 171 8.24 -11.02 -5.02
C PHE A 171 9.77 -10.86 -5.04
N ASP A 172 10.46 -11.42 -6.03
CA ASP A 172 11.90 -11.25 -6.17
C ASP A 172 12.28 -9.77 -6.26
N ARG A 173 11.54 -9.02 -7.10
CA ARG A 173 11.77 -7.59 -7.28
C ARG A 173 11.41 -6.78 -6.04
N LEU A 174 10.35 -7.16 -5.33
CA LEU A 174 9.93 -6.51 -4.09
C LEU A 174 10.97 -6.74 -2.98
N TYR A 175 11.58 -7.91 -2.92
CA TYR A 175 12.65 -8.24 -1.98
C TYR A 175 13.91 -7.41 -2.28
N GLU A 176 14.36 -7.35 -3.54
CA GLU A 176 15.49 -6.48 -3.94
C GLU A 176 15.25 -5.00 -3.56
N LEU A 177 14.02 -4.51 -3.78
CA LEU A 177 13.66 -3.14 -3.41
C LEU A 177 13.65 -2.94 -1.89
N ALA A 178 13.31 -3.96 -1.11
CA ALA A 178 13.38 -3.91 0.34
C ALA A 178 14.84 -3.83 0.84
N GLU A 179 15.76 -4.59 0.25
CA GLU A 179 17.19 -4.48 0.55
C GLU A 179 17.72 -3.07 0.24
N VAL A 180 17.41 -2.53 -0.94
CA VAL A 180 17.78 -1.15 -1.31
C VAL A 180 17.17 -0.11 -0.35
N LEU A 181 15.98 -0.38 0.19
CA LEU A 181 15.34 0.51 1.15
C LEU A 181 16.07 0.51 2.50
N ILE A 182 16.55 -0.65 2.95
CA ILE A 182 17.38 -0.78 4.16
C ILE A 182 18.72 -0.08 3.96
N GLU A 183 19.38 -0.28 2.81
CA GLU A 183 20.64 0.38 2.47
C GLU A 183 20.55 1.92 2.44
N LYS A 184 19.35 2.46 2.17
CA LYS A 184 19.07 3.90 2.14
C LYS A 184 18.55 4.44 3.47
N ASP A 185 18.66 3.68 4.55
CA ASP A 185 18.12 4.01 5.88
C ASP A 185 16.60 4.31 5.86
N GLY A 186 15.86 3.76 4.89
CA GLY A 186 14.42 3.95 4.73
C GLY A 186 13.56 2.85 5.39
N ALA A 187 14.19 1.78 5.87
CA ALA A 187 13.54 0.66 6.56
C ALA A 187 14.48 0.04 7.60
N TYR A 188 13.90 -0.63 8.60
CA TYR A 188 14.63 -1.36 9.64
C TYR A 188 13.84 -2.61 10.07
N VAL A 189 14.52 -3.58 10.69
CA VAL A 189 13.87 -4.79 11.24
C VAL A 189 13.38 -4.51 12.66
N CYS A 190 12.09 -4.69 12.89
CA CYS A 190 11.47 -4.50 14.20
C CYS A 190 11.28 -5.85 14.92
N HIS A 191 11.62 -5.89 16.21
CA HIS A 191 11.41 -7.07 17.08
C HIS A 191 10.28 -6.87 18.09
N CYS A 192 9.48 -5.82 17.94
CA CYS A 192 8.33 -5.56 18.82
C CYS A 192 7.21 -6.57 18.55
N ASN A 193 6.50 -6.98 19.60
CA ASN A 193 5.24 -7.71 19.43
C ASN A 193 4.09 -6.76 19.04
N SER A 194 2.95 -7.33 18.62
CA SER A 194 1.80 -6.54 18.15
C SER A 194 1.23 -5.59 19.21
N GLU A 195 1.24 -5.99 20.48
CA GLU A 195 0.77 -5.15 21.59
C GLU A 195 1.66 -3.93 21.80
N LEU A 196 2.99 -4.13 21.78
CA LEU A 196 3.96 -3.06 21.95
C LEU A 196 3.88 -2.04 20.81
N LEU A 197 3.70 -2.50 19.56
CA LEU A 197 3.48 -1.61 18.42
C LEU A 197 2.21 -0.76 18.57
N ARG A 198 1.14 -1.33 19.13
CA ARG A 198 -0.12 -0.62 19.35
C ARG A 198 -0.02 0.44 20.44
N CYS A 199 0.78 0.19 21.48
CA CYS A 199 0.99 1.14 22.58
C CYS A 199 1.90 2.32 22.21
N LEU A 200 2.74 2.17 21.18
CA LEU A 200 3.68 3.20 20.69
C LEU A 200 3.09 4.13 19.61
N SER A 201 1.91 3.79 19.06
CA SER A 201 1.17 4.57 18.06
C SER A 201 0.18 5.55 18.70
#